data_AF-A0A939P5A2-F1
#
_entry.id   AF-A0A939P5A2-F1
#
_cell.length_a   1.000
_cell.length_b   1.000
_cell.length_c   1.000
_cell.angle_alpha   90.00
_cell.angle_beta   90.00
_cell.angle_gamma   90.00
#
_symmetry.space_group_name_H-M   'P 1'
#
loop_
_entity.id
_entity.type
_entity.pdbx_description
1 polymer ?
#
loop_
_entity_poly.entity_id
_entity_poly.type
_entity_poly.pdbx_seq_one_letter_code
_entity_poly.pdbx_strand_id
1 'polypeptide(L)' 'MKTTTTVIRGLAIDVLIIETVHADAVGTLFYRAEVLIRERKSGAQRLVRRTRIPGTAKELAQAVQQRGVRALETFSPAA' A
#
# COMPACT_ATOMS: atom_id res chain seq x y z
N MET A 1 -1.45 -5.47 18.45
CA MET A 1 -1.26 -4.70 17.19
C MET A 1 -0.28 -5.44 16.30
N LYS A 2 -0.61 -5.62 15.02
CA LYS A 2 0.22 -6.30 14.02
C LYS A 2 0.42 -5.38 12.82
N THR A 3 1.68 -5.19 12.40
CA THR A 3 2.01 -4.42 11.19
C THR A 3 2.65 -5.36 10.18
N THR A 4 2.16 -5.33 8.94
CA THR A 4 2.63 -6.14 7.82
C THR A 4 3.03 -5.21 6.69
N THR A 5 4.24 -5.36 6.17
CA THR A 5 4.73 -4.56 5.05
C THR A 5 4.80 -5.44 3.81
N THR A 6 4.04 -5.06 2.78
CA THR A 6 4.09 -5.66 1.45
C THR A 6 4.88 -4.76 0.53
N VAL A 7 5.82 -5.32 -0.23
CA VAL A 7 6.62 -4.59 -1.21
C VAL A 7 6.36 -5.15 -2.59
N ILE A 8 5.84 -4.30 -3.48
CA ILE A 8 5.72 -4.60 -4.91
C ILE A 8 6.91 -3.95 -5.59
N ARG A 9 7.82 -4.77 -6.12
CA ARG A 9 9.06 -4.29 -6.74
C ARG A 9 8.82 -3.86 -8.18
N GLY A 10 9.33 -2.68 -8.52
CA GLY A 10 9.32 -2.19 -9.89
C GLY A 10 10.72 -1.90 -10.42
N LEU A 11 10.78 -1.49 -11.69
CA LEU A 11 12.05 -1.14 -12.35
C LEU A 11 12.62 0.17 -11.79
N ALA A 12 11.80 1.23 -11.75
CA ALA A 12 12.20 2.56 -11.28
C ALA A 12 11.74 2.87 -9.85
N ILE A 13 10.56 2.38 -9.47
CA ILE A 13 9.93 2.62 -8.18
C ILE A 13 9.42 1.32 -7.57
N ASP A 14 9.44 1.23 -6.26
CA ASP A 14 8.75 0.20 -5.49
C ASP A 14 7.47 0.79 -4.87
N VAL A 15 6.46 -0.05 -4.68
CA VAL A 15 5.26 0.31 -3.92
C VAL A 15 5.31 -0.41 -2.59
N LEU A 16 5.27 0.35 -1.50
CA LEU A 16 5.22 -0.18 -0.14
C LEU A 16 3.80 -0.04 0.38
N ILE A 17 3.20 -1.13 0.83
CA ILE A 17 1.92 -1.12 1.53
C ILE A 17 2.17 -1.55 2.96
N ILE A 18 1.94 -0.66 3.92
CA ILE A 18 2.08 -0.93 5.35
C ILE A 18 0.69 -1.08 5.94
N GLU A 19 0.29 -2.32 6.23
CA GLU A 19 -1.00 -2.65 6.84
C GLU A 19 -0.82 -2.83 8.35
N THR A 20 -1.44 -1.96 9.13
CA THR A 20 -1.52 -2.08 10.59
C THR A 20 -2.91 -2.49 11.00
N VAL A 21 -3.00 -3.61 11.71
CA VAL A 21 -4.24 -4.18 12.24
C VAL A 21 -4.13 -4.27 13.76
N HIS A 22 -5.16 -3.81 14.45
CA HIS A 22 -5.36 -4.06 15.86
C HIS A 22 -6.64 -4.86 16.02
N ALA A 23 -6.54 -6.00 16.68
CA ALA A 23 -7.67 -6.84 17.04
C ALA A 23 -7.57 -7.26 18.50
N ASP A 24 -8.71 -7.52 19.11
CA ASP A 24 -8.88 -8.09 20.46
C ASP A 24 -9.68 -9.40 20.38
N ALA A 25 -10.18 -9.87 21.53
CA ALA A 25 -10.96 -11.11 21.61
C ALA A 25 -12.32 -11.04 20.90
N VAL A 26 -12.85 -9.84 20.64
CA VAL A 26 -14.17 -9.62 20.04
C VAL A 26 -14.04 -9.37 18.54
N GLY A 27 -12.92 -8.82 18.07
CA GLY A 27 -12.65 -8.68 16.64
C GLY A 27 -11.60 -7.63 16.31
N THR A 28 -11.64 -7.12 15.08
CA THR A 28 -10.71 -6.06 14.63
C THR A 28 -11.16 -4.70 15.17
N LEU A 29 -10.36 -4.11 16.05
CA LEU A 29 -10.54 -2.77 16.58
C LEU A 29 -10.25 -1.69 15.53
N PHE A 30 -9.16 -1.84 14.79
CA PHE A 30 -8.87 -0.97 13.66
C PHE A 30 -8.00 -1.63 12.60
N TYR A 31 -8.17 -1.14 11.38
CA TYR A 31 -7.29 -1.40 10.25
C TYR A 31 -6.85 -0.06 9.64
N ARG A 32 -5.58 0.04 9.29
CA ARG A 32 -5.00 1.16 8.53
C ARG A 32 -3.97 0.63 7.55
N ALA A 33 -4.09 0.99 6.29
CA ALA A 33 -3.05 0.79 5.29
C ALA A 33 -2.49 2.12 4.81
N GLU A 34 -1.17 2.17 4.69
CA GLU A 34 -0.43 3.29 4.10
C GLU A 34 0.23 2.79 2.82
N VAL A 35 -0.08 3.44 1.70
CA VAL A 35 0.51 3.15 0.40
C VAL A 35 1.54 4.21 0.10
N LEU A 36 2.80 3.80 -0.05
CA LEU A 36 3.93 4.65 -0.35
C LEU A 36 4.56 4.24 -1.67
N ILE A 37 5.09 5.22 -2.39
CA ILE A 37 6.01 5.01 -3.50
C ILE A 37 7.42 5.23 -2.95
N ARG A 38 8.32 4.28 -3.22
CA ARG A 38 9.76 4.41 -2.95
C ARG A 38 10.52 4.46 -4.25
N GLU A 39 11.27 5.53 -4.45
CA GLU A 39 12.22 5.60 -5.57
C GLU A 39 13.40 4.66 -5.35
N ARG A 40 13.73 3.84 -6.35
CA ARG A 40 14.76 2.80 -6.20
C ARG A 40 16.18 3.37 -6.14
N LYS A 41 16.44 4.50 -6.82
CA LYS A 41 17.76 5.14 -6.87
C LYS A 41 18.09 5.91 -5.60
N SER A 42 17.13 6.69 -5.10
CA SER A 42 17.32 7.60 -3.96
C SER A 42 16.86 6.98 -2.62
N GLY A 43 15.99 5.97 -2.67
CA GLY A 43 15.30 5.44 -1.48
C GLY A 43 14.21 6.37 -0.95
N ALA A 44 13.98 7.53 -1.58
CA ALA A 44 13.00 8.50 -1.15
C ALA A 44 11.60 7.89 -1.13
N GLN A 45 10.89 8.08 -0.01
CA GLN A 45 9.54 7.56 0.17
C GLN A 45 8.52 8.70 0.14
N ARG A 46 7.46 8.51 -0.64
CA ARG A 46 6.33 9.42 -0.72
C ARG A 46 5.05 8.68 -0.37
N LEU A 47 4.33 9.18 0.64
CA LEU A 47 2.99 8.69 0.93
C LEU A 47 2.04 9.09 -0.21
N VAL A 48 1.37 8.11 -0.79
CA VAL A 48 0.37 8.31 -1.84
C VAL A 48 -1.03 8.37 -1.23
N ARG A 49 -1.34 7.40 -0.36
CA ARG A 49 -2.69 7.25 0.18
C ARG A 49 -2.68 6.57 1.54
N ARG A 50 -3.65 6.93 2.37
CA ARG A 50 -4.06 6.15 3.53
C ARG A 50 -5.44 5.58 3.28
N THR A 51 -5.69 4.35 3.69
CA THR A 51 -6.99 3.69 3.54
C THR A 51 -7.31 2.83 4.75
N ARG A 52 -8.59 2.62 4.99
CA ARG A 52 -9.11 1.74 6.06
C ARG A 52 -9.73 0.46 5.51
N ILE A 53 -9.48 0.15 4.23
CA ILE A 53 -10.01 -1.03 3.54
C ILE A 53 -9.07 -2.22 3.75
N PRO A 54 -9.49 -3.28 4.47
CA PRO A 54 -8.67 -4.47 4.68
C PRO A 54 -8.26 -5.14 3.37
N GLY A 55 -7.05 -5.70 3.32
CA GLY A 55 -6.56 -6.41 2.14
C GLY A 55 -6.09 -5.51 1.00
N THR A 56 -5.90 -4.22 1.25
CA THR A 56 -5.39 -3.25 0.27
C THR A 56 -4.10 -3.74 -0.40
N ALA A 57 -3.20 -4.39 0.35
CA ALA A 57 -1.96 -4.89 -0.22
C ALA A 57 -2.19 -5.93 -1.33
N LYS A 58 -3.12 -6.86 -1.12
CA LYS A 58 -3.44 -7.93 -2.08
C LYS A 58 -4.10 -7.36 -3.33
N GLU A 59 -5.08 -6.48 -3.16
CA GLU A 59 -5.78 -5.84 -4.26
C GLU A 59 -4.82 -5.02 -5.13
N LEU A 60 -3.95 -4.22 -4.48
CA LEU A 60 -2.99 -3.40 -5.19
C LEU A 60 -1.92 -4.23 -5.90
N ALA A 61 -1.46 -5.33 -5.29
CA ALA A 61 -0.54 -6.26 -5.94
C ALA A 61 -1.14 -6.85 -7.22
N GLN A 62 -2.40 -7.27 -7.19
CA GLN A 62 -3.10 -7.77 -8.37
C GLN A 62 -3.28 -6.68 -9.43
N ALA A 63 -3.68 -5.47 -9.03
CA ALA A 63 -3.85 -4.36 -9.96
C ALA A 63 -2.52 -3.98 -10.64
N VAL A 64 -1.42 -3.93 -9.89
CA VAL A 64 -0.08 -3.66 -10.43
C VAL A 64 0.39 -4.80 -11.33
N GLN A 65 0.11 -6.06 -11.00
CA GLN A 65 0.44 -7.18 -11.88
C GLN A 65 -0.28 -7.09 -13.23
N GLN A 66 -1.54 -6.65 -13.25
CA GLN A 66 -2.34 -6.57 -14.49
C GLN A 66 -2.07 -5.31 -15.31
N ARG A 67 -1.87 -4.16 -14.66
CA ARG A 67 -1.84 -2.83 -15.30
C ARG A 67 -0.50 -2.10 -15.13
N GLY A 68 0.46 -2.71 -14.44
CA GLY A 68 1.72 -2.07 -14.07
C GLY A 68 1.52 -0.89 -13.13
N VAL A 69 2.46 0.06 -13.18
CA VAL A 69 2.47 1.25 -12.32
C VAL A 69 1.25 2.16 -12.51
N ARG A 70 0.59 2.11 -13.68
CA ARG A 70 -0.65 2.87 -13.94
C ARG A 70 -1.78 2.50 -12.98
N ALA A 71 -1.74 1.33 -12.35
CA ALA A 71 -2.66 0.99 -11.27
C ALA A 71 -2.68 2.07 -10.17
N LEU A 72 -1.55 2.76 -9.94
CA LEU A 72 -1.43 3.84 -8.95
C LEU A 72 -2.14 5.15 -9.35
N GLU A 73 -2.43 5.36 -10.64
CA GLU A 73 -3.11 6.58 -11.14
C GLU A 73 -4.54 6.67 -10.59
N THR A 74 -5.24 5.53 -10.52
CA THR A 74 -6.55 5.40 -9.85
C THR A 74 -6.53 5.73 -8.35
N PHE A 75 -5.34 5.81 -7.74
CA PHE A 75 -5.15 6.14 -6.32
C PHE A 75 -4.56 7.54 -6.10
N SER A 76 -4.25 8.29 -7.17
CA SER A 76 -3.88 9.69 -7.04
C SER A 76 -5.12 10.50 -6.67
N PRO A 77 -5.08 11.36 -5.64
CA PRO A 77 -6.15 12.33 -5.47
C PRO A 77 -6.28 13.14 -6.75
N ALA A 78 -7.52 13.37 -7.20
CA ALA A 78 -7.79 14.40 -8.19
C ALA A 78 -7.24 15.72 -7.61
N ALA A 79 -6.41 16.40 -8.41
CA ALA A 79 -5.89 17.71 -8.06
C ALA A 79 -7.03 18.72 -7.87
#